data_AF-A0A6J3C716-F1
#
_entry.id   AF-A0A6J3C716-F1
#
_cell.length_a   1.000
_cell.length_b   1.000
_cell.length_c   1.000
_cell.angle_alpha   90.00
_cell.angle_beta   90.00
_cell.angle_gamma   90.00
#
_symmetry.space_group_name_H-M   'P 1'
#
loop_
_entity.id
_entity.type
_entity.pdbx_description
1 polymer ?
#
loop_
_entity_poly.entity_id
_entity_poly.type
_entity_poly.pdbx_seq_one_letter_code
_entity_poly.pdbx_strand_id
1 'polypeptide(L)'
;MDSNSVSPMPELAPIAEFDKSPPSPPNEEVPMDDLPPPPATISQAEGKKMKVQRTRSYESDDHERGACEWCEYALVITLATILLIGVSALTIFWVFYYRAGYAWADENPAKQFNLHPTLMVAGFITFSGFSVLLYRICRCFRRIYVKLLHAIFHALAFPCIVIGFLAVFDYHNKSGINNFYSLHSWIGLVAMGLFGIQYAVGFFSFLLLLICNKGTAGFRASLVPVHAAFGILTFVLGVAACLTGLTEKALFDIGTERYSALVDEAVILNTIGVSMIAILAVVMYILSRDKFRAPETRDGHIRASVDL
;
A
#
# COMPACT_ATOMS: atom_id res chain seq x y z
N MET A 1 48.67 -57.71 -19.26
CA MET A 1 48.46 -58.79 -18.28
C MET A 1 48.34 -58.13 -16.93
N ASP A 2 47.15 -58.29 -16.34
CA ASP A 2 46.80 -58.21 -14.92
C ASP A 2 46.90 -56.81 -14.24
N SER A 3 45.94 -56.31 -13.48
CA SER A 3 44.88 -56.97 -12.73
C SER A 3 43.65 -56.07 -12.57
N ASN A 4 42.47 -56.61 -12.84
CA ASN A 4 41.18 -56.11 -12.35
C ASN A 4 41.08 -56.39 -10.85
N SER A 5 40.71 -55.40 -10.04
CA SER A 5 40.28 -55.60 -8.66
C SER A 5 38.88 -55.00 -8.47
N VAL A 6 37.90 -55.90 -8.43
CA VAL A 6 36.51 -55.64 -8.07
C VAL A 6 36.43 -55.62 -6.54
N SER A 7 35.95 -54.53 -5.96
CA SER A 7 35.61 -54.47 -4.53
C SER A 7 34.15 -54.95 -4.34
N PRO A 8 33.86 -55.81 -3.35
CA PRO A 8 32.50 -56.28 -3.09
C PRO A 8 31.70 -55.28 -2.24
N MET A 9 30.38 -55.23 -2.50
CA MET A 9 29.40 -54.49 -1.72
C MET A 9 29.25 -55.06 -0.29
N PRO A 10 29.04 -54.24 0.74
CA PRO A 10 28.70 -54.72 2.08
C PRO A 10 27.22 -55.11 2.20
N GLU A 11 27.05 -56.34 2.67
CA GLU A 11 26.00 -56.99 3.47
C GLU A 11 24.77 -56.16 3.93
N LEU A 12 23.58 -56.68 3.61
CA LEU A 12 22.28 -56.23 4.14
C LEU A 12 22.19 -56.42 5.66
N ALA A 13 21.86 -55.36 6.38
CA ALA A 13 21.47 -55.43 7.79
C ALA A 13 20.09 -56.10 7.94
N PRO A 14 19.87 -56.93 8.97
CA PRO A 14 18.61 -57.63 9.18
C PRO A 14 17.50 -56.69 9.67
N ILE A 15 16.36 -56.87 9.02
CA ILE A 15 15.00 -56.37 9.30
C ILE A 15 14.63 -56.66 10.76
N ALA A 16 14.34 -55.61 11.54
CA ALA A 16 13.74 -55.76 12.87
C ALA A 16 12.22 -55.89 12.72
N GLU A 17 11.68 -57.03 13.15
CA GLU A 17 10.25 -57.27 13.39
C GLU A 17 9.68 -56.22 14.35
N PHE A 18 8.63 -55.52 13.92
CA PHE A 18 7.81 -54.66 14.76
C PHE A 18 6.45 -55.32 14.94
N ASP A 19 6.39 -56.41 15.71
CA ASP A 19 5.14 -56.98 16.19
C ASP A 19 4.96 -56.67 17.67
N LYS A 20 4.23 -55.60 17.97
CA LYS A 20 3.59 -55.36 19.28
C LYS A 20 2.32 -54.55 19.10
N SER A 21 1.18 -55.25 19.03
CA SER A 21 -0.13 -54.65 19.36
C SER A 21 -0.17 -54.33 20.87
N PRO A 22 -0.72 -53.18 21.31
CA PRO A 22 -0.78 -52.86 22.73
C PRO A 22 -1.79 -53.76 23.49
N PRO A 23 -1.51 -54.15 24.74
CA PRO A 23 -2.45 -54.91 25.55
C PRO A 23 -3.63 -54.03 26.01
N SER A 24 -4.83 -54.59 26.03
CA SER A 24 -6.03 -53.98 26.61
C SER A 24 -5.86 -53.74 28.12
N PRO A 25 -6.35 -52.61 28.68
CA PRO A 25 -6.24 -52.34 30.10
C PRO A 25 -7.15 -53.28 30.93
N PRO A 26 -6.78 -53.61 32.17
CA PRO A 26 -7.56 -54.47 33.04
C PRO A 26 -8.81 -53.76 33.58
N ASN A 27 -9.89 -54.50 33.79
CA ASN A 27 -11.10 -54.04 34.47
C ASN A 27 -10.77 -53.74 35.94
N GLU A 28 -10.64 -52.47 36.29
CA GLU A 28 -10.71 -51.98 37.68
C GLU A 28 -12.08 -51.35 37.92
N GLU A 29 -12.93 -52.01 38.70
CA GLU A 29 -14.16 -51.44 39.24
C GLU A 29 -13.79 -50.45 40.35
N VAL A 30 -13.95 -49.15 40.08
CA VAL A 30 -13.76 -48.08 41.06
C VAL A 30 -15.06 -47.92 41.88
N PRO A 31 -15.00 -47.92 43.24
CA PRO A 31 -16.16 -47.67 44.10
C PRO A 31 -16.75 -46.26 43.90
N MET A 32 -18.08 -46.19 43.80
CA MET A 32 -18.83 -45.04 43.29
C MET A 32 -19.28 -44.07 44.41
N ASP A 33 -18.38 -43.63 45.29
CA ASP A 33 -18.76 -42.84 46.48
C ASP A 33 -18.10 -41.45 46.63
N ASP A 34 -17.28 -40.98 45.68
CA ASP A 34 -16.66 -39.64 45.76
C ASP A 34 -16.87 -38.78 44.48
N LEU A 35 -18.12 -38.60 44.05
CA LEU A 35 -18.48 -37.64 43.00
C LEU A 35 -19.02 -36.31 43.61
N PRO A 36 -18.58 -35.14 43.12
CA PRO A 36 -19.16 -33.85 43.52
C PRO A 36 -20.65 -33.79 43.16
N PRO A 37 -21.47 -33.01 43.89
CA PRO A 37 -22.90 -32.94 43.63
C PRO A 37 -23.16 -32.53 42.17
N PRO A 38 -24.17 -33.15 41.51
CA PRO A 38 -24.44 -32.87 40.11
C PRO A 38 -24.72 -31.38 39.93
N PRO A 39 -24.26 -30.77 38.81
CA PRO A 39 -24.58 -29.39 38.51
C PRO A 39 -26.09 -29.22 38.58
N ALA A 40 -26.55 -28.20 39.31
CA ALA A 40 -27.95 -27.86 39.46
C ALA A 40 -28.65 -28.03 38.10
N THR A 41 -29.69 -28.87 38.05
CA THR A 41 -30.36 -29.22 36.81
C THR A 41 -31.04 -27.97 36.27
N ILE A 42 -30.33 -27.21 35.45
CA ILE A 42 -30.89 -26.13 34.66
C ILE A 42 -32.04 -26.77 33.90
N SER A 43 -33.27 -26.32 34.16
CA SER A 43 -34.44 -26.88 33.48
C SER A 43 -34.19 -26.79 31.97
N GLN A 44 -34.63 -27.78 31.19
CA GLN A 44 -34.40 -27.75 29.73
C GLN A 44 -34.91 -26.43 29.10
N ALA A 45 -35.92 -25.80 29.71
CA ALA A 45 -36.41 -24.49 29.34
C ALA A 45 -35.39 -23.36 29.61
N GLU A 46 -34.74 -23.33 30.78
CA GLU A 46 -33.68 -22.36 31.11
C GLU A 46 -32.42 -22.57 30.28
N GLY A 47 -32.03 -23.83 30.03
CA GLY A 47 -30.88 -24.16 29.18
C GLY A 47 -31.10 -23.73 27.73
N LYS A 48 -32.34 -23.90 27.22
CA LYS A 48 -32.73 -23.44 25.88
C LYS A 48 -32.79 -21.91 25.81
N LYS A 49 -33.32 -21.22 26.83
CA LYS A 49 -33.29 -19.75 26.92
C LYS A 49 -31.87 -19.21 26.97
N MET A 50 -30.99 -19.79 27.78
CA MET A 50 -29.59 -19.38 27.90
C MET A 50 -28.81 -19.62 26.60
N LYS A 51 -29.07 -20.74 25.90
CA LYS A 51 -28.49 -21.02 24.58
C LYS A 51 -28.96 -20.01 23.54
N VAL A 52 -30.26 -19.72 23.46
CA VAL A 52 -30.82 -18.73 22.53
C VAL A 52 -30.29 -17.33 22.83
N GLN A 53 -30.19 -16.95 24.10
CA GLN A 53 -29.64 -15.66 24.51
C GLN A 53 -28.15 -15.53 24.16
N ARG A 54 -27.37 -16.61 24.35
CA ARG A 54 -25.95 -16.66 23.98
C ARG A 54 -25.74 -16.61 22.46
N THR A 55 -26.55 -17.33 21.69
CA THR A 55 -26.51 -17.28 20.21
C THR A 55 -26.89 -15.89 19.70
N ARG A 56 -27.94 -15.29 20.26
CA ARG A 56 -28.39 -13.94 19.90
C ARG A 56 -27.37 -12.86 20.28
N SER A 57 -26.69 -13.00 21.41
CA SER A 57 -25.59 -12.10 21.83
C SER A 57 -24.37 -12.23 20.90
N TYR A 58 -24.05 -13.45 20.46
CA TYR A 58 -22.93 -13.67 19.55
C TYR A 58 -23.24 -13.11 18.14
N GLU A 59 -24.46 -13.33 17.64
CA GLU A 59 -24.92 -12.76 16.37
C GLU A 59 -25.01 -11.22 16.41
N SER A 60 -25.43 -10.63 17.54
CA SER A 60 -25.44 -9.17 17.70
C SER A 60 -24.03 -8.60 17.74
N ASP A 61 -23.11 -9.23 18.47
CA ASP A 61 -21.73 -8.76 18.61
C ASP A 61 -20.97 -8.86 17.27
N ASP A 62 -21.19 -9.92 16.50
CA ASP A 62 -20.58 -10.08 15.17
C ASP A 62 -21.16 -9.09 14.15
N HIS A 63 -22.46 -8.81 14.21
CA HIS A 63 -23.10 -7.81 13.35
C HIS A 63 -22.69 -6.38 13.71
N GLU A 64 -22.58 -6.05 15.00
CA GLU A 64 -22.10 -4.75 15.49
C GLU A 64 -20.61 -4.55 15.18
N ARG A 65 -19.77 -5.58 15.35
CA ARG A 65 -18.36 -5.55 14.92
C ARG A 65 -18.25 -5.37 13.41
N GLY A 66 -19.03 -6.10 12.63
CA GLY A 66 -19.08 -5.95 11.18
C GLY A 66 -19.50 -4.55 10.73
N ALA A 67 -20.50 -3.97 11.38
CA ALA A 67 -20.97 -2.61 11.08
C ALA A 67 -19.93 -1.54 11.45
N CYS A 68 -19.28 -1.67 12.62
CA CYS A 68 -18.24 -0.76 13.08
C CYS A 68 -17.01 -0.81 12.15
N GLU A 69 -16.56 -2.01 11.76
CA GLU A 69 -15.44 -2.20 10.84
C GLU A 69 -15.75 -1.68 9.43
N TRP A 70 -16.98 -1.84 8.96
CA TRP A 70 -17.40 -1.29 7.67
C TRP A 70 -17.48 0.23 7.70
N CYS A 71 -17.97 0.81 8.81
CA CYS A 71 -17.99 2.25 9.03
C CYS A 71 -16.56 2.82 9.04
N GLU A 72 -15.64 2.21 9.80
CA GLU A 72 -14.22 2.59 9.82
C GLU A 72 -13.61 2.56 8.41
N TYR A 73 -13.78 1.44 7.70
CA TYR A 73 -13.30 1.30 6.33
C TYR A 73 -13.85 2.40 5.41
N ALA A 74 -15.17 2.63 5.44
CA ALA A 74 -15.82 3.64 4.60
C ALA A 74 -15.28 5.04 4.93
N LEU A 75 -15.23 5.41 6.21
CA LEU A 75 -14.73 6.70 6.65
C LEU A 75 -13.30 6.96 6.19
N VAL A 76 -12.39 6.01 6.40
CA VAL A 76 -10.97 6.19 6.08
C VAL A 76 -10.73 6.23 4.56
N ILE A 77 -11.43 5.40 3.78
CA ILE A 77 -11.33 5.42 2.31
C ILE A 77 -11.93 6.70 1.71
N THR A 78 -13.07 7.14 2.23
CA THR A 78 -13.70 8.40 1.81
C THR A 78 -12.81 9.59 2.17
N LEU A 79 -12.24 9.62 3.38
CA LEU A 79 -11.28 10.63 3.80
C LEU A 79 -10.06 10.67 2.87
N ALA A 80 -9.45 9.52 2.57
CA ALA A 80 -8.31 9.44 1.65
C ALA A 80 -8.67 10.01 0.27
N THR A 81 -9.84 9.66 -0.26
CA THR A 81 -10.32 10.10 -1.57
C THR A 81 -10.55 11.62 -1.60
N ILE A 82 -11.19 12.17 -0.57
CA ILE A 82 -11.43 13.61 -0.43
C ILE A 82 -10.09 14.35 -0.35
N LEU A 83 -9.14 13.87 0.45
CA LEU A 83 -7.84 14.51 0.58
C LEU A 83 -7.03 14.48 -0.73
N LEU A 84 -7.00 13.34 -1.44
CA LEU A 84 -6.28 13.20 -2.72
C LEU A 84 -6.84 14.14 -3.80
N ILE A 85 -8.16 14.26 -3.92
CA ILE A 85 -8.78 15.18 -4.87
C ILE A 85 -8.61 16.64 -4.40
N GLY A 86 -8.81 16.86 -3.09
CA GLY A 86 -8.75 18.17 -2.46
C GLY A 86 -7.38 18.82 -2.58
N VAL A 87 -6.28 18.08 -2.38
CA VAL A 87 -4.93 18.66 -2.49
C VAL A 87 -4.61 19.09 -3.93
N SER A 88 -5.05 18.32 -4.94
CA SER A 88 -4.94 18.73 -6.35
C SER A 88 -5.75 19.97 -6.64
N ALA A 89 -7.02 20.01 -6.21
CA ALA A 89 -7.89 21.16 -6.41
C ALA A 89 -7.33 22.43 -5.74
N LEU A 90 -6.83 22.29 -4.50
CA LEU A 90 -6.24 23.40 -3.76
C LEU A 90 -4.94 23.90 -4.39
N THR A 91 -4.13 23.00 -4.97
CA THR A 91 -2.90 23.37 -5.71
C THR A 91 -3.24 24.13 -6.98
N ILE A 92 -4.26 23.69 -7.73
CA ILE A 92 -4.77 24.41 -8.91
C ILE A 92 -5.30 25.79 -8.51
N PHE A 93 -6.12 25.87 -7.46
CA PHE A 93 -6.63 27.13 -6.92
C PHE A 93 -5.49 28.08 -6.57
N TRP A 94 -4.47 27.59 -5.84
CA TRP A 94 -3.30 28.40 -5.48
C TRP A 94 -2.61 28.98 -6.71
N VAL A 95 -2.36 28.16 -7.74
CA VAL A 95 -1.70 28.62 -8.96
C VAL A 95 -2.52 29.65 -9.73
N PHE A 96 -3.82 29.44 -9.90
CA PHE A 96 -4.64 30.40 -10.65
C PHE A 96 -4.86 31.70 -9.88
N TYR A 97 -5.12 31.61 -8.58
CA TYR A 97 -5.44 32.77 -7.77
C TYR A 97 -4.21 33.61 -7.43
N TYR A 98 -3.08 32.98 -7.07
CA TYR A 98 -1.88 33.69 -6.61
C TYR A 98 -0.74 33.74 -7.64
N ARG A 99 -0.70 32.81 -8.61
CA ARG A 99 0.44 32.65 -9.54
C ARG A 99 0.11 32.94 -11.00
N ALA A 100 -1.07 33.51 -11.27
CA ALA A 100 -1.51 33.92 -12.61
C ALA A 100 -1.56 32.78 -13.66
N GLY A 101 -1.77 31.55 -13.21
CA GLY A 101 -2.05 30.39 -14.06
C GLY A 101 -0.81 29.75 -14.72
N TYR A 102 -1.02 29.12 -15.88
CA TYR A 102 -0.01 28.33 -16.60
C TYR A 102 0.37 28.98 -17.94
N ALA A 103 1.59 28.71 -18.40
CA ALA A 103 2.05 28.99 -19.76
C ALA A 103 3.09 27.95 -20.17
N TRP A 104 3.27 27.75 -21.47
CA TRP A 104 4.35 26.93 -22.03
C TRP A 104 5.01 27.72 -23.17
N ALA A 105 6.34 27.75 -23.20
CA ALA A 105 7.12 28.38 -24.27
C ALA A 105 6.95 29.90 -24.49
N ASP A 106 6.30 30.63 -23.59
CA ASP A 106 6.12 32.09 -23.67
C ASP A 106 7.30 32.89 -23.09
N GLU A 107 7.29 34.21 -23.32
CA GLU A 107 8.20 35.24 -22.74
C GLU A 107 8.19 35.29 -21.20
N ASN A 108 7.30 34.57 -20.52
CA ASN A 108 7.19 34.56 -19.06
C ASN A 108 7.52 33.18 -18.45
N PRO A 109 8.82 32.91 -18.18
CA PRO A 109 9.28 31.65 -17.58
C PRO A 109 8.59 31.29 -16.25
N ALA A 110 8.16 32.29 -15.45
CA ALA A 110 7.56 32.03 -14.14
C ALA A 110 6.22 31.26 -14.24
N LYS A 111 5.41 31.52 -15.29
CA LYS A 111 4.18 30.77 -15.52
C LYS A 111 4.41 29.33 -15.98
N GLN A 112 5.54 29.06 -16.63
CA GLN A 112 5.97 27.71 -16.96
C GLN A 112 6.38 26.95 -15.70
N PHE A 113 7.07 27.60 -14.75
CA PHE A 113 7.38 26.99 -13.45
C PHE A 113 6.12 26.50 -12.73
N ASN A 114 4.99 27.22 -12.81
CA ASN A 114 3.75 26.84 -12.12
C ASN A 114 3.19 25.46 -12.52
N LEU A 115 3.56 24.94 -13.70
CA LEU A 115 3.24 23.58 -14.10
C LEU A 115 3.96 22.55 -13.22
N HIS A 116 5.16 22.85 -12.73
CA HIS A 116 5.94 21.95 -11.89
C HIS A 116 5.18 21.51 -10.62
N PRO A 117 4.80 22.42 -9.68
CA PRO A 117 4.10 21.99 -8.48
C PRO A 117 2.75 21.33 -8.80
N THR A 118 2.00 21.83 -9.79
CA THR A 118 0.70 21.24 -10.16
C THR A 118 0.85 19.79 -10.64
N LEU A 119 1.77 19.56 -11.58
CA LEU A 119 1.95 18.23 -12.17
C LEU A 119 2.65 17.26 -11.21
N MET A 120 3.54 17.75 -10.34
CA MET A 120 4.14 16.92 -9.29
C MET A 120 3.10 16.48 -8.27
N VAL A 121 2.20 17.37 -7.83
CA VAL A 121 1.08 16.99 -6.95
C VAL A 121 0.14 16.01 -7.66
N ALA A 122 -0.25 16.28 -8.91
CA ALA A 122 -1.10 15.37 -9.66
C ALA A 122 -0.46 13.99 -9.83
N GLY A 123 0.82 13.91 -10.19
CA GLY A 123 1.53 12.66 -10.44
C GLY A 123 1.90 11.88 -9.18
N PHE A 124 2.72 12.47 -8.30
CA PHE A 124 3.25 11.79 -7.13
C PHE A 124 2.25 11.64 -5.98
N ILE A 125 1.31 12.58 -5.83
CA ILE A 125 0.37 12.56 -4.71
C ILE A 125 -0.94 11.93 -5.15
N THR A 126 -1.61 12.53 -6.14
CA THR A 126 -3.00 12.17 -6.46
C THR A 126 -3.10 10.85 -7.23
N PHE A 127 -2.51 10.77 -8.43
CA PHE A 127 -2.60 9.56 -9.26
C PHE A 127 -1.88 8.38 -8.61
N SER A 128 -0.67 8.60 -8.08
CA SER A 128 0.06 7.56 -7.37
C SER A 128 -0.62 7.15 -6.06
N GLY A 129 -1.19 8.08 -5.30
CA GLY A 129 -1.94 7.78 -4.07
C GLY A 129 -3.19 6.95 -4.35
N PHE A 130 -3.98 7.31 -5.38
CA PHE A 130 -5.08 6.46 -5.83
C PHE A 130 -4.59 5.07 -6.23
N SER A 131 -3.54 5.01 -7.06
CA SER A 131 -2.96 3.75 -7.54
C SER A 131 -2.56 2.79 -6.42
N VAL A 132 -1.90 3.31 -5.37
CA VAL A 132 -1.48 2.56 -4.19
C VAL A 132 -2.69 2.03 -3.40
N LEU A 133 -3.78 2.80 -3.34
CA LEU A 133 -5.00 2.42 -2.63
C LEU A 133 -5.96 1.54 -3.45
N LEU A 134 -5.77 1.36 -4.75
CA LEU A 134 -6.74 0.64 -5.60
C LEU A 134 -7.04 -0.79 -5.13
N TYR A 135 -6.05 -1.54 -4.65
CA TYR A 135 -6.27 -2.88 -4.10
C TYR A 135 -7.04 -2.90 -2.76
N ARG A 136 -7.20 -1.73 -2.13
CA ARG A 136 -7.99 -1.52 -0.90
C ARG A 136 -9.37 -0.92 -1.20
N ILE A 137 -9.50 -0.13 -2.26
CA ILE A 137 -10.77 0.48 -2.71
C ILE A 137 -11.58 -0.53 -3.52
N CYS A 138 -10.97 -1.17 -4.51
CA CYS A 138 -11.64 -2.02 -5.49
C CYS A 138 -11.73 -3.49 -5.03
N ARG A 139 -12.14 -3.74 -3.77
CA ARG A 139 -12.16 -5.10 -3.18
C ARG A 139 -13.08 -6.10 -3.90
N CYS A 140 -14.14 -5.60 -4.53
CA CYS A 140 -15.14 -6.43 -5.22
C CYS A 140 -14.81 -6.68 -6.70
N PHE A 141 -13.77 -6.04 -7.24
CA PHE A 141 -13.39 -6.19 -8.65
C PHE A 141 -12.51 -7.42 -8.84
N ARG A 142 -12.57 -8.03 -10.04
CA ARG A 142 -11.61 -9.08 -10.40
C ARG A 142 -10.20 -8.52 -10.35
N ARG A 143 -9.26 -9.28 -9.78
CA ARG A 143 -7.87 -8.86 -9.55
C ARG A 143 -7.16 -8.36 -10.82
N ILE A 144 -7.53 -8.87 -11.99
CA ILE A 144 -6.98 -8.39 -13.28
C ILE A 144 -7.39 -6.95 -13.59
N TYR A 145 -8.62 -6.54 -13.28
CA TYR A 145 -9.09 -5.17 -13.50
C TYR A 145 -8.42 -4.19 -12.54
N VAL A 146 -8.26 -4.57 -11.26
CA VAL A 146 -7.55 -3.74 -10.28
C VAL A 146 -6.09 -3.54 -10.70
N LYS A 147 -5.45 -4.59 -11.22
CA LYS A 147 -4.09 -4.50 -11.75
C LYS A 147 -3.99 -3.57 -12.96
N LEU A 148 -4.93 -3.68 -13.91
CA LEU A 148 -4.95 -2.79 -15.07
C LEU A 148 -5.18 -1.34 -14.64
N LEU A 149 -6.10 -1.09 -13.71
CA LEU A 149 -6.37 0.24 -13.19
C LEU A 149 -5.14 0.83 -12.49
N HIS A 150 -4.45 0.03 -11.67
CA HIS A 150 -3.18 0.41 -11.04
C HIS A 150 -2.12 0.81 -12.07
N ALA A 151 -1.98 0.04 -13.15
CA ALA A 151 -1.08 0.41 -14.23
C ALA A 151 -1.51 1.70 -14.95
N ILE A 152 -2.81 1.90 -15.21
CA ILE A 152 -3.33 3.11 -15.85
C ILE A 152 -3.07 4.35 -14.98
N PHE A 153 -3.35 4.30 -13.67
CA PHE A 153 -3.10 5.44 -12.79
C PHE A 153 -1.62 5.82 -12.76
N HIS A 154 -0.69 4.84 -12.70
CA HIS A 154 0.74 5.15 -12.82
C HIS A 154 1.12 5.62 -14.24
N ALA A 155 0.48 5.12 -15.28
CA ALA A 155 0.67 5.59 -16.65
C ALA A 155 0.22 7.05 -16.84
N LEU A 156 -0.79 7.52 -16.09
CA LEU A 156 -1.22 8.93 -16.04
C LEU A 156 -0.26 9.77 -15.19
N ALA A 157 0.26 9.23 -14.09
CA ALA A 157 1.24 9.91 -13.25
C ALA A 157 2.57 10.16 -13.97
N PHE A 158 3.04 9.20 -14.77
CA PHE A 158 4.32 9.26 -15.47
C PHE A 158 4.51 10.54 -16.33
N PRO A 159 3.62 10.90 -17.27
CA PRO A 159 3.76 12.12 -18.06
C PRO A 159 3.62 13.37 -17.19
N CYS A 160 2.82 13.37 -16.11
CA CYS A 160 2.75 14.51 -15.21
C CYS A 160 4.12 14.78 -14.58
N ILE A 161 4.78 13.75 -14.04
CA ILE A 161 6.10 13.87 -13.41
C ILE A 161 7.15 14.34 -14.44
N VAL A 162 7.17 13.72 -15.62
CA VAL A 162 8.13 14.08 -16.68
C VAL A 162 7.93 15.53 -17.14
N ILE A 163 6.71 15.92 -17.48
CA ILE A 163 6.43 17.29 -17.96
C ILE A 163 6.67 18.31 -16.86
N GLY A 164 6.30 18.01 -15.61
CA GLY A 164 6.58 18.89 -14.46
C GLY A 164 8.08 19.08 -14.22
N PHE A 165 8.90 18.04 -14.42
CA PHE A 165 10.35 18.14 -14.33
C PHE A 165 10.93 18.97 -15.49
N LEU A 166 10.48 18.72 -16.72
CA LEU A 166 10.91 19.49 -17.90
C LEU A 166 10.55 20.97 -17.76
N ALA A 167 9.40 21.29 -17.17
CA ALA A 167 8.96 22.67 -16.94
C ALA A 167 9.93 23.45 -16.04
N VAL A 168 10.36 22.87 -14.91
CA VAL A 168 11.32 23.52 -14.01
C VAL A 168 12.74 23.55 -14.60
N PHE A 169 13.14 22.49 -15.30
CA PHE A 169 14.45 22.42 -15.93
C PHE A 169 14.63 23.49 -17.01
N ASP A 170 13.63 23.66 -17.87
CA ASP A 170 13.62 24.70 -18.90
C ASP A 170 13.52 26.11 -18.28
N TYR A 171 12.69 26.28 -17.24
CA TYR A 171 12.61 27.53 -16.47
C TYR A 171 13.98 27.95 -15.90
N HIS A 172 14.70 27.04 -15.24
CA HIS A 172 16.02 27.33 -14.68
C HIS A 172 17.02 27.71 -15.76
N ASN A 173 17.08 26.97 -16.87
CA ASN A 173 18.00 27.23 -17.96
C ASN A 173 17.75 28.61 -18.60
N LYS A 174 16.49 28.97 -18.84
CA LYS A 174 16.10 30.28 -19.39
C LYS A 174 16.37 31.42 -18.41
N SER A 175 16.28 31.16 -17.11
CA SER A 175 16.45 32.17 -16.05
C SER A 175 17.88 32.26 -15.51
N GLY A 176 18.82 31.46 -16.03
CA GLY A 176 20.21 31.41 -15.54
C GLY A 176 20.36 30.87 -14.11
N ILE A 177 19.42 30.04 -13.66
CA ILE A 177 19.43 29.43 -12.32
C ILE A 177 20.14 28.08 -12.40
N ASN A 178 21.04 27.81 -11.45
CA ASN A 178 21.72 26.51 -11.39
C ASN A 178 20.72 25.38 -11.10
N ASN A 179 20.90 24.25 -11.79
CA ASN A 179 20.09 23.05 -11.54
C ASN A 179 20.68 22.18 -10.42
N PHE A 180 19.84 21.39 -9.76
CA PHE A 180 20.22 20.31 -8.83
C PHE A 180 21.07 20.71 -7.60
N TYR A 181 20.99 21.95 -7.12
CA TYR A 181 21.73 22.38 -5.93
C TYR A 181 20.94 22.21 -4.61
N SER A 182 19.61 22.10 -4.67
CA SER A 182 18.76 22.06 -3.48
C SER A 182 18.45 20.63 -3.01
N LEU A 183 18.18 20.45 -1.73
CA LEU A 183 17.80 19.13 -1.18
C LEU A 183 16.51 18.61 -1.84
N HIS A 184 15.53 19.50 -2.09
CA HIS A 184 14.33 19.17 -2.84
C HIS A 184 14.66 18.49 -4.18
N SER A 185 15.60 19.06 -4.94
CA SER A 185 15.96 18.53 -6.26
C SER A 185 16.64 17.15 -6.20
N TRP A 186 17.40 16.86 -5.14
CA TRP A 186 18.02 15.56 -4.94
C TRP A 186 16.99 14.48 -4.57
N ILE A 187 16.10 14.79 -3.62
CA ILE A 187 14.99 13.89 -3.25
C ILE A 187 14.08 13.65 -4.46
N GLY A 188 13.75 14.71 -5.20
CA GLY A 188 12.92 14.64 -6.40
C GLY A 188 13.53 13.76 -7.51
N LEU A 189 14.84 13.87 -7.75
CA LEU A 189 15.53 13.03 -8.73
C LEU A 189 15.49 11.55 -8.34
N VAL A 190 15.73 11.24 -7.05
CA VAL A 190 15.64 9.86 -6.54
C VAL A 190 14.21 9.34 -6.64
N ALA A 191 13.21 10.13 -6.26
CA ALA A 191 11.80 9.76 -6.34
C ALA A 191 11.39 9.46 -7.79
N MET A 192 11.77 10.33 -8.74
CA MET A 192 11.48 10.17 -10.16
C MET A 192 12.18 8.95 -10.76
N GLY A 193 13.46 8.74 -10.43
CA GLY A 193 14.22 7.57 -10.88
C GLY A 193 13.62 6.26 -10.37
N LEU A 194 13.31 6.19 -9.07
CA LEU A 194 12.63 5.03 -8.47
C LEU A 194 11.25 4.80 -9.09
N PHE A 195 10.47 5.86 -9.31
CA PHE A 195 9.16 5.75 -9.97
C PHE A 195 9.29 5.14 -11.38
N GLY A 196 10.23 5.64 -12.20
CA GLY A 196 10.47 5.13 -13.55
C GLY A 196 10.86 3.65 -13.55
N ILE A 197 11.78 3.27 -12.66
CA ILE A 197 12.21 1.87 -12.50
C ILE A 197 11.02 1.00 -12.05
N GLN A 198 10.25 1.45 -11.06
CA GLN A 198 9.09 0.69 -10.56
C GLN A 198 8.01 0.52 -11.61
N TYR A 199 7.73 1.56 -12.41
CA TYR A 199 6.77 1.47 -13.50
C TYR A 199 7.23 0.47 -14.57
N ALA A 200 8.51 0.53 -14.98
CA ALA A 200 9.06 -0.41 -15.95
C ALA A 200 9.01 -1.86 -15.43
N VAL A 201 9.58 -2.13 -14.24
CA VAL A 201 9.58 -3.46 -13.63
C VAL A 201 8.14 -3.97 -13.44
N GLY A 202 7.24 -3.13 -12.93
CA GLY A 202 5.85 -3.49 -12.73
C GLY A 202 5.13 -3.86 -14.04
N PHE A 203 5.34 -3.07 -15.09
CA PHE A 203 4.77 -3.32 -16.42
C PHE A 203 5.28 -4.63 -17.02
N PHE A 204 6.60 -4.84 -17.08
CA PHE A 204 7.17 -6.05 -17.64
C PHE A 204 6.82 -7.29 -16.80
N SER A 205 6.99 -7.24 -15.48
CA SER A 205 6.81 -8.41 -14.62
C SER A 205 5.35 -8.77 -14.38
N PHE A 206 4.45 -7.80 -14.21
CA PHE A 206 3.08 -8.06 -13.79
C PHE A 206 2.02 -7.90 -14.88
N LEU A 207 2.34 -7.31 -16.04
CA LEU A 207 1.45 -7.27 -17.21
C LEU A 207 1.96 -8.11 -18.37
N LEU A 208 3.18 -7.88 -18.85
CA LEU A 208 3.68 -8.60 -20.04
C LEU A 208 3.94 -10.09 -19.77
N LEU A 209 4.64 -10.41 -18.68
CA LEU A 209 4.94 -11.81 -18.36
C LEU A 209 3.70 -12.64 -17.97
N LEU A 210 2.54 -12.02 -17.69
CA LEU A 210 1.28 -12.78 -17.50
C LEU A 210 0.90 -13.59 -18.74
N ILE A 211 1.29 -13.14 -19.93
CA ILE A 211 1.05 -13.83 -21.19
C ILE A 211 1.88 -15.14 -21.25
N CYS A 212 3.06 -15.16 -20.62
CA CYS A 212 3.97 -16.30 -20.55
C CYS A 212 3.79 -17.07 -19.22
N ASN A 213 2.64 -17.73 -19.04
CA ASN A 213 2.09 -17.97 -17.70
C ASN A 213 2.82 -19.01 -16.81
N LYS A 214 3.46 -20.05 -17.36
CA LYS A 214 3.98 -21.17 -16.52
C LYS A 214 5.43 -21.00 -16.04
N GLY A 215 6.34 -20.47 -16.85
CA GLY A 215 7.77 -20.39 -16.50
C GLY A 215 8.16 -19.25 -15.54
N THR A 216 7.34 -18.19 -15.47
CA THR A 216 7.71 -16.94 -14.76
C THR A 216 6.94 -16.74 -13.46
N ALA A 217 6.07 -17.67 -13.07
CA ALA A 217 5.19 -17.52 -11.92
C ALA A 217 5.95 -17.37 -10.58
N GLY A 218 7.02 -18.16 -10.37
CA GLY A 218 7.86 -18.07 -9.17
C GLY A 218 8.58 -16.72 -9.07
N PHE A 219 9.19 -16.27 -10.17
CA PHE A 219 9.85 -14.96 -10.24
C PHE A 219 8.89 -13.79 -9.97
N ARG A 220 7.67 -13.84 -10.55
CA ARG A 220 6.66 -12.81 -10.26
C ARG A 220 6.26 -12.83 -8.78
N ALA A 221 6.10 -14.00 -8.17
CA ALA A 221 5.74 -14.11 -6.77
C ALA A 221 6.82 -13.52 -5.85
N SER A 222 8.11 -13.75 -6.14
CA SER A 222 9.22 -13.15 -5.37
C SER A 222 9.35 -11.64 -5.55
N LEU A 223 8.92 -11.08 -6.69
CA LEU A 223 8.98 -9.64 -6.95
C LEU A 223 7.86 -8.83 -6.29
N VAL A 224 6.73 -9.44 -5.95
CA VAL A 224 5.60 -8.73 -5.31
C VAL A 224 6.01 -7.95 -4.05
N PRO A 225 6.68 -8.55 -3.05
CA PRO A 225 7.05 -7.81 -1.83
C PRO A 225 8.03 -6.68 -2.12
N VAL A 226 8.99 -6.89 -3.02
CA VAL A 226 9.96 -5.86 -3.44
C VAL A 226 9.25 -4.70 -4.12
N HIS A 227 8.36 -4.98 -5.08
CA HIS A 227 7.58 -3.95 -5.77
C HIS A 227 6.69 -3.15 -4.81
N ALA A 228 6.03 -3.83 -3.86
CA ALA A 228 5.21 -3.18 -2.85
C ALA A 228 6.03 -2.25 -1.94
N ALA A 229 7.16 -2.74 -1.40
CA ALA A 229 8.02 -1.98 -0.50
C ALA A 229 8.60 -0.74 -1.19
N PHE A 230 9.17 -0.91 -2.39
CA PHE A 230 9.71 0.22 -3.13
C PHE A 230 8.62 1.16 -3.66
N GLY A 231 7.42 0.66 -3.97
CA GLY A 231 6.27 1.50 -4.33
C GLY A 231 5.87 2.43 -3.19
N ILE A 232 5.82 1.93 -1.95
CA ILE A 232 5.59 2.73 -0.74
C ILE A 232 6.72 3.74 -0.54
N LEU A 233 7.99 3.30 -0.65
CA LEU A 233 9.14 4.19 -0.53
C LEU A 233 9.09 5.33 -1.56
N THR A 234 8.76 5.04 -2.82
CA THR A 234 8.61 6.04 -3.88
C THR A 234 7.50 7.03 -3.54
N PHE A 235 6.36 6.57 -3.00
CA PHE A 235 5.29 7.46 -2.57
C PHE A 235 5.72 8.40 -1.44
N VAL A 236 6.41 7.87 -0.41
CA VAL A 236 6.96 8.65 0.71
C VAL A 236 7.96 9.70 0.21
N LEU A 237 8.88 9.31 -0.68
CA LEU A 237 9.85 10.24 -1.27
C LEU A 237 9.18 11.31 -2.14
N GLY A 238 8.13 10.96 -2.87
CA GLY A 238 7.31 11.92 -3.63
C GLY A 238 6.64 12.96 -2.73
N VAL A 239 6.07 12.53 -1.59
CA VAL A 239 5.52 13.44 -0.57
C VAL A 239 6.63 14.35 -0.01
N ALA A 240 7.77 13.78 0.39
CA ALA A 240 8.90 14.54 0.94
C ALA A 240 9.44 15.57 -0.07
N ALA A 241 9.54 15.20 -1.36
CA ALA A 241 9.94 16.11 -2.43
C ALA A 241 8.90 17.24 -2.59
N CYS A 242 7.61 16.94 -2.60
CA CYS A 242 6.57 17.98 -2.72
C CYS A 242 6.59 18.96 -1.53
N LEU A 243 6.78 18.48 -0.30
CA LEU A 243 6.83 19.32 0.89
C LEU A 243 8.05 20.27 0.89
N THR A 244 9.23 19.73 0.57
CA THR A 244 10.45 20.53 0.46
C THR A 244 10.35 21.55 -0.69
N GLY A 245 9.76 21.16 -1.82
CA GLY A 245 9.53 22.06 -2.96
C GLY A 245 8.52 23.17 -2.68
N LEU A 246 7.41 22.87 -1.98
CA LEU A 246 6.45 23.89 -1.54
C LEU A 246 7.10 24.89 -0.57
N THR A 247 7.95 24.39 0.34
CA THR A 247 8.68 25.25 1.28
C THR A 247 9.66 26.17 0.54
N GLU A 248 10.48 25.63 -0.36
CA GLU A 248 11.39 26.42 -1.20
C GLU A 248 10.61 27.48 -1.99
N LYS A 249 9.51 27.09 -2.63
CA LYS A 249 8.69 28.01 -3.43
C LYS A 249 8.05 29.11 -2.58
N ALA A 250 7.55 28.78 -1.39
CA ALA A 250 7.00 29.77 -0.47
C ALA A 250 8.07 30.80 -0.06
N LEU A 251 9.27 30.34 0.31
CA LEU A 251 10.35 31.22 0.73
C LEU A 251 10.86 32.11 -0.42
N PHE A 252 10.95 31.58 -1.65
CA PHE A 252 11.43 32.35 -2.80
C PHE A 252 10.42 33.37 -3.31
N ASP A 253 9.14 33.01 -3.39
CA ASP A 253 8.15 33.87 -4.02
C ASP A 253 7.38 34.77 -3.06
N ILE A 254 7.04 34.27 -1.86
CA ILE A 254 6.36 35.08 -0.84
C ILE A 254 7.38 35.92 -0.08
N GLY A 255 8.58 35.39 0.12
CA GLY A 255 9.64 36.00 0.90
C GLY A 255 9.52 35.68 2.40
N THR A 256 10.65 35.66 3.10
CA THR A 256 10.75 35.25 4.51
C THR A 256 9.86 36.05 5.45
N GLU A 257 9.82 37.38 5.30
CA GLU A 257 9.02 38.27 6.15
C GLU A 257 7.51 38.07 5.98
N ARG A 258 7.04 37.98 4.73
CA ARG A 258 5.60 37.79 4.46
C ARG A 258 5.15 36.37 4.79
N TYR A 259 6.03 35.39 4.58
CA TYR A 259 5.74 34.00 4.95
C TYR A 259 5.64 33.85 6.47
N SER A 260 6.53 34.47 7.24
CA SER A 260 6.48 34.44 8.71
C SER A 260 5.31 35.26 9.28
N ALA A 261 4.87 36.30 8.58
CA ALA A 261 3.64 37.02 8.88
C ALA A 261 2.35 36.24 8.53
N LEU A 262 2.47 35.04 7.96
CA LEU A 262 1.37 34.12 7.68
C LEU A 262 0.26 34.75 6.79
N VAL A 263 0.67 35.48 5.74
CA VAL A 263 -0.26 36.03 4.74
C VAL A 263 -1.14 34.92 4.13
N ASP A 264 -2.30 35.28 3.58
CA ASP A 264 -3.30 34.32 3.06
C ASP A 264 -2.68 33.25 2.13
N GLU A 265 -1.77 33.65 1.25
CA GLU A 265 -1.09 32.71 0.35
C GLU A 265 -0.24 31.68 1.11
N ALA A 266 0.45 32.10 2.18
CA ALA A 266 1.25 31.21 3.02
C ALA A 266 0.36 30.21 3.77
N VAL A 267 -0.84 30.63 4.21
CA VAL A 267 -1.84 29.73 4.81
C VAL A 267 -2.27 28.66 3.83
N ILE A 268 -2.55 29.02 2.57
CA ILE A 268 -2.93 28.08 1.53
C ILE A 268 -1.81 27.07 1.23
N LEU A 269 -0.56 27.54 1.06
CA LEU A 269 0.61 26.68 0.85
C LEU A 269 0.84 25.70 2.00
N ASN A 270 0.75 26.18 3.25
CA ASN A 270 0.86 25.32 4.43
C ASN A 270 -0.29 24.32 4.50
N THR A 271 -1.50 24.72 4.12
CA THR A 271 -2.67 23.82 4.08
C THR A 271 -2.49 22.72 3.03
N ILE A 272 -1.93 23.04 1.86
CA ILE A 272 -1.54 22.04 0.85
C ILE A 272 -0.53 21.05 1.44
N GLY A 273 0.53 21.55 2.09
CA GLY A 273 1.57 20.70 2.70
C GLY A 273 1.04 19.81 3.82
N VAL A 274 0.26 20.34 4.75
CA VAL A 274 -0.36 19.56 5.83
C VAL A 274 -1.34 18.52 5.26
N SER A 275 -2.06 18.85 4.20
CA SER A 275 -2.93 17.89 3.51
C SER A 275 -2.14 16.71 2.94
N MET A 276 -0.94 16.93 2.40
CA MET A 276 -0.07 15.84 1.93
C MET A 276 0.41 14.94 3.07
N ILE A 277 0.74 15.51 4.24
CA ILE A 277 1.07 14.73 5.44
C ILE A 277 -0.14 13.90 5.90
N ALA A 278 -1.34 14.49 5.90
CA ALA A 278 -2.56 13.77 6.24
C ALA A 278 -2.84 12.62 5.24
N ILE A 279 -2.66 12.86 3.94
CA ILE A 279 -2.75 11.82 2.90
C ILE A 279 -1.76 10.70 3.19
N LEU A 280 -0.50 11.03 3.46
CA LEU A 280 0.53 10.03 3.76
C LEU A 280 0.13 9.19 4.98
N ALA A 281 -0.27 9.81 6.09
CA ALA A 281 -0.68 9.12 7.29
C ALA A 281 -1.87 8.19 7.05
N VAL A 282 -2.91 8.68 6.35
CA VAL A 282 -4.11 7.90 6.02
C VAL A 282 -3.79 6.74 5.08
N VAL A 283 -2.97 6.96 4.04
CA VAL A 283 -2.53 5.90 3.12
C VAL A 283 -1.77 4.83 3.88
N MET A 284 -0.78 5.20 4.70
CA MET A 284 0.00 4.24 5.48
C MET A 284 -0.86 3.45 6.46
N TYR A 285 -1.84 4.11 7.08
CA TYR A 285 -2.83 3.45 7.93
C TYR A 285 -3.67 2.43 7.15
N ILE A 286 -4.19 2.79 5.98
CA ILE A 286 -4.99 1.86 5.15
C ILE A 286 -4.14 0.65 4.71
N LEU A 287 -2.88 0.88 4.35
CA LEU A 287 -1.99 -0.17 3.87
C LEU A 287 -1.61 -1.18 4.96
N SER A 288 -1.38 -0.71 6.19
CA SER A 288 -1.02 -1.57 7.34
C SER A 288 -2.19 -2.40 7.89
N ARG A 289 -3.43 -2.08 7.52
CA ARG A 289 -4.62 -2.83 7.94
C ARG A 289 -4.87 -4.02 7.02
N ASP A 290 -4.51 -5.22 7.49
CA ASP A 290 -4.78 -6.47 6.75
C ASP A 290 -6.28 -6.72 6.54
N LYS A 291 -7.12 -6.28 7.48
CA LYS A 291 -8.59 -6.34 7.34
C LYS A 291 -9.13 -5.59 6.12
N PHE A 292 -8.38 -4.62 5.60
CA PHE A 292 -8.77 -3.86 4.41
C PHE A 292 -8.30 -4.53 3.10
N ARG A 293 -7.57 -5.65 3.17
CA ARG A 293 -7.27 -6.47 2.00
C ARG A 293 -8.56 -7.06 1.43
N ALA A 294 -8.61 -7.25 0.11
CA ALA A 294 -9.68 -8.03 -0.50
C ALA A 294 -9.64 -9.46 0.08
N PRO A 295 -10.79 -10.07 0.45
CA PRO A 295 -10.81 -11.43 0.93
C PRO A 295 -10.21 -12.34 -0.14
N GLU A 296 -9.15 -13.08 0.20
CA GLU A 296 -8.69 -14.15 -0.67
C GLU A 296 -9.83 -15.15 -0.81
N THR A 297 -10.23 -15.47 -2.03
CA THR A 297 -11.03 -16.66 -2.28
C THR A 297 -10.30 -17.80 -1.61
N ARG A 298 -10.88 -18.32 -0.53
CA ARG A 298 -10.42 -19.51 0.20
C ARG A 298 -10.55 -20.73 -0.71
N ASP A 299 -9.71 -20.82 -1.74
CA ASP A 299 -9.36 -22.10 -2.33
C ASP A 299 -8.28 -22.69 -1.43
N GLY A 300 -8.64 -23.77 -0.75
CA GLY A 300 -7.89 -24.42 0.32
C GLY A 300 -6.57 -25.06 -0.12
N HIS A 301 -5.61 -24.26 -0.58
CA HIS A 301 -4.21 -24.63 -0.54
C HIS A 301 -3.40 -23.53 0.14
N ILE A 302 -2.91 -23.89 1.32
CA ILE A 302 -1.92 -23.19 2.12
C ILE A 302 -0.86 -22.61 1.20
N ARG A 303 -0.89 -21.29 1.03
CA ARG A 303 0.28 -20.50 0.69
C ARG A 303 0.58 -19.64 1.90
N ALA A 304 1.73 -19.92 2.50
CA ALA A 304 2.28 -19.17 3.60
C ALA A 304 2.12 -17.67 3.33
N SER A 305 1.54 -16.98 4.31
CA SER A 305 1.56 -15.54 4.39
C SER A 305 3.00 -15.07 4.22
N VAL A 306 3.24 -14.31 3.15
CA VAL A 306 4.34 -13.35 3.17
C VAL A 306 3.69 -12.07 3.63
N ASP A 307 3.67 -11.93 4.95
CA ASP A 307 3.30 -10.72 5.64
C ASP A 307 4.22 -9.57 5.19
N LEU A 308 3.65 -8.38 5.13
CA LEU A 308 4.35 -7.13 4.81
C LEU A 308 4.87 -6.52 6.12
#